data_AF-A0A7V9AI72-F1
#
_entry.id   AF-A0A7V9AI72-F1
#
_cell.length_a   1.000
_cell.length_b   1.000
_cell.length_c   1.000
_cell.angle_alpha   90.00
_cell.angle_beta   90.00
_cell.angle_gamma   90.00
#
_symmetry.space_group_name_H-M   'P 1'
#
loop_
_entity.id
_entity.type
_entity.pdbx_description
1 polymer ?
#
loop_
_entity_poly.entity_id
_entity_poly.type
_entity_poly.pdbx_seq_one_letter_code
_entity_poly.pdbx_strand_id
1 'polypeptide(L)' 'MNEARDPDEMREYYDFSEGVRGKYAARYAEGVNLVRLDPDVAALFPDDAAVNEALRALAAIARRQAEAAKV' A
#
# COMPACT_ATOMS: atom_id res chain seq x y z
N MET A 1 -28.45 24.83 21.91
CA MET A 1 -28.96 23.69 21.12
C MET A 1 -27.82 23.25 20.22
N ASN A 2 -27.27 22.06 20.42
CA ASN A 2 -26.24 21.51 19.54
C ASN A 2 -26.99 20.62 18.53
N GLU A 3 -27.23 21.15 17.33
CA GLU A 3 -27.75 20.36 16.22
C GLU A 3 -26.68 19.35 15.80
N ALA A 4 -27.03 18.07 15.87
CA ALA A 4 -26.22 17.00 15.30
C ALA A 4 -26.30 17.12 13.78
N ARG A 5 -25.16 17.36 13.14
CA ARG A 5 -25.05 17.46 11.68
C ARG A 5 -25.45 16.13 11.03
N ASP A 6 -26.16 16.19 9.91
CA ASP A 6 -26.57 15.02 9.14
C ASP A 6 -25.32 14.21 8.70
N PRO A 7 -25.22 12.91 9.03
CA PRO A 7 -24.08 12.10 8.64
C PRO A 7 -23.90 11.95 7.12
N ASP A 8 -24.95 12.18 6.34
CA ASP A 8 -24.92 12.10 4.88
C ASP A 8 -24.55 13.44 4.22
N GLU A 9 -24.40 14.52 4.99
CA GLU A 9 -24.02 15.84 4.47
C GLU A 9 -22.52 15.90 4.17
N MET A 10 -22.19 16.05 2.88
CA MET A 10 -20.81 16.29 2.45
C MET A 10 -20.28 17.61 3.00
N ARG A 11 -19.00 17.64 3.41
CA ARG A 11 -18.40 18.85 3.97
C ARG A 11 -18.15 19.87 2.88
N GLU A 12 -18.34 21.15 3.20
CA GLU A 12 -18.22 22.26 2.24
C GLU A 12 -16.86 22.34 1.54
N TYR A 13 -15.81 21.82 2.19
CA TYR A 13 -14.45 21.80 1.63
C TYR A 13 -14.17 20.62 0.68
N TYR A 14 -15.14 19.74 0.45
CA TYR A 14 -15.01 18.68 -0.55
C TYR A 14 -15.48 19.15 -1.92
N ASP A 15 -14.54 19.29 -2.85
CA ASP A 15 -14.81 19.49 -4.27
C ASP A 15 -14.53 18.20 -5.05
N PHE A 16 -15.59 17.56 -5.51
CA PHE A 16 -15.53 16.36 -6.36
C PHE A 16 -15.86 16.66 -7.83
N SER A 17 -15.93 17.93 -8.25
CA SER A 17 -16.24 18.32 -9.64
C SER A 17 -15.26 17.72 -10.67
N GLU A 18 -14.00 17.55 -10.26
CA GLU A 18 -12.92 16.94 -11.06
C GLU A 18 -12.79 15.42 -10.86
N GLY A 19 -13.79 14.78 -10.25
CA GLY A 19 -13.79 13.34 -9.97
C GLY A 19 -13.87 12.48 -11.23
N VAL A 20 -12.85 11.66 -11.49
CA VAL A 20 -12.83 10.73 -12.64
C VAL A 20 -13.02 9.28 -12.18
N ARG A 21 -14.14 8.66 -12.62
CA ARG A 21 -14.41 7.24 -12.34
C ARG A 21 -13.31 6.37 -12.91
N GLY A 22 -12.71 5.53 -12.06
CA GLY A 22 -11.70 4.56 -12.50
C GLY A 22 -10.36 5.18 -12.91
N LYS A 23 -10.01 6.38 -12.42
CA LYS A 23 -8.73 7.09 -12.72
C LYS A 23 -7.48 6.20 -12.64
N TYR A 24 -7.50 5.18 -11.78
CA TYR A 24 -6.39 4.24 -11.58
C TYR A 24 -6.74 2.78 -11.90
N ALA A 25 -7.95 2.52 -12.44
CA ALA A 25 -8.44 1.16 -12.67
C ALA A 25 -7.59 0.40 -13.70
N ALA A 26 -7.14 1.07 -14.76
CA ALA A 26 -6.26 0.47 -15.76
C ALA A 26 -4.89 0.06 -15.18
N ARG A 27 -4.26 0.95 -14.38
CA ARG A 27 -3.01 0.64 -13.67
C ARG A 27 -3.17 -0.52 -12.69
N TYR A 28 -4.34 -0.66 -12.09
CA TYR A 28 -4.67 -1.82 -11.25
C TYR A 28 -4.78 -3.12 -12.07
N ALA A 29 -5.41 -3.06 -13.24
CA ALA A 29 -5.57 -4.20 -14.15
C ALA A 29 -4.26 -4.68 -14.78
N GLU A 30 -3.24 -3.83 -14.85
CA GLU A 30 -1.88 -4.18 -15.30
C GLU A 30 -1.13 -5.12 -14.33
N GLY A 31 -1.73 -5.48 -13.18
CA GLY A 31 -1.23 -6.54 -12.31
C GLY A 31 -0.40 -6.04 -11.13
N VAL A 32 -0.88 -5.00 -10.44
CA VAL A 32 -0.30 -4.62 -9.15
C VAL A 32 -0.81 -5.58 -8.07
N ASN A 33 0.07 -6.43 -7.54
CA ASN A 33 -0.27 -7.23 -6.36
C ASN A 33 -0.23 -6.32 -5.13
N LEU A 34 -1.41 -5.89 -4.65
CA LEU A 34 -1.52 -5.04 -3.47
C LEU A 34 -1.29 -5.89 -2.21
N VAL A 35 -0.16 -5.67 -1.55
CA VAL A 35 0.16 -6.35 -0.28
C VAL A 35 0.01 -5.33 0.85
N ARG A 36 -0.91 -5.60 1.77
CA ARG A 36 -1.06 -4.79 2.99
C ARG A 36 -0.02 -5.23 4.01
N LEU A 37 0.76 -4.28 4.51
CA LEU A 37 1.65 -4.50 5.66
C LEU A 37 0.87 -4.36 6.97
N ASP A 38 1.27 -5.13 7.97
CA ASP A 38 0.78 -4.91 9.32
C ASP A 38 1.31 -3.57 9.88
N PRO A 39 0.58 -2.90 10.80
CA PRO A 39 0.91 -1.54 11.23
C PRO A 39 2.30 -1.39 11.84
N ASP A 40 2.75 -2.40 12.58
CA ASP A 40 4.08 -2.46 13.19
C ASP A 40 5.18 -2.57 12.12
N VAL A 41 4.97 -3.39 11.08
CA VAL A 41 5.89 -3.50 9.95
C VAL A 41 5.93 -2.20 9.16
N ALA A 42 4.77 -1.60 8.86
CA ALA A 42 4.68 -0.34 8.14
C ALA A 42 5.39 0.81 8.89
N ALA A 43 5.34 0.81 10.22
CA ALA A 43 6.03 1.83 11.03
C ALA A 43 7.56 1.76 10.93
N LEU A 44 8.13 0.63 10.49
CA LEU A 44 9.57 0.45 10.34
C LEU A 44 10.12 0.97 9.02
N PHE A 45 9.28 1.11 7.99
CA PHE A 45 9.71 1.46 6.64
C PHE A 45 9.06 2.77 6.17
N PRO A 46 9.85 3.75 5.68
CA PRO A 46 9.32 5.03 5.25
C PRO A 46 8.53 4.96 3.93
N ASP A 47 8.87 4.01 3.05
CA ASP A 47 8.25 3.83 1.74
C ASP A 47 8.37 2.38 1.22
N ASP A 48 7.76 2.13 0.06
CA ASP A 48 7.76 0.84 -0.62
C ASP A 48 9.14 0.44 -1.17
N ALA A 49 9.98 1.42 -1.54
CA ALA A 49 11.34 1.17 -1.99
C ALA A 49 12.18 0.52 -0.88
N ALA A 50 12.09 1.04 0.35
CA ALA A 50 12.78 0.51 1.52
C ALA A 50 12.32 -0.93 1.86
N VAL A 51 11.00 -1.19 1.79
CA VAL A 51 10.45 -2.54 1.99
C VAL A 51 11.00 -3.52 0.95
N ASN A 52 10.97 -3.13 -0.32
CA ASN A 52 11.40 -3.99 -1.42
C ASN A 52 12.90 -4.29 -1.38
N GLU A 53 13.73 -3.33 -0.96
CA GLU A 53 15.17 -3.54 -0.79
C GLU A 53 15.44 -4.58 0.32
N ALA A 54 14.81 -4.43 1.48
CA ALA A 54 14.96 -5.36 2.59
C ALA A 54 14.56 -6.80 2.21
N LEU A 55 13.41 -6.95 1.53
CA LEU A 55 12.94 -8.26 1.06
C LEU A 55 13.89 -8.89 0.02
N ARG A 56 14.49 -8.10 -0.87
CA ARG A 56 15.49 -8.60 -1.84
C ARG A 56 16.77 -9.06 -1.14
N ALA A 57 17.24 -8.33 -0.12
CA ALA A 57 18.40 -8.73 0.67
C ALA A 57 18.13 -10.06 1.39
N LEU A 58 16.96 -10.21 2.01
CA LEU A 58 16.55 -11.46 2.66
C LEU A 58 16.47 -12.62 1.65
N ALA A 59 15.89 -12.38 0.46
CA ALA A 59 15.82 -13.38 -0.59
C ALA A 59 17.22 -13.83 -1.07
N ALA A 60 18.19 -12.91 -1.16
CA ALA A 60 19.56 -13.24 -1.52
C ALA A 60 20.23 -14.15 -0.48
N ILE A 61 20.01 -13.88 0.82
CA ILE A 61 20.51 -14.73 1.91
C ILE A 61 19.86 -16.12 1.83
N ALA A 62 18.53 -16.17 1.71
CA ALA A 62 17.79 -17.43 1.63
C ALA A 62 18.26 -18.30 0.44
N ARG A 63 18.50 -17.70 -0.73
CA ARG A 63 19.05 -18.40 -1.90
C ARG A 63 20.42 -19.01 -1.61
N ARG A 64 21.33 -18.25 -0.99
CA ARG A 64 22.67 -18.77 -0.64
C ARG A 64 22.61 -19.97 0.30
N GLN A 65 21.70 -19.93 1.28
CA GLN A 65 21.49 -21.04 2.21
C GLN A 65 20.91 -22.28 1.49
N ALA A 66 19.95 -22.08 0.61
CA ALA A 66 19.35 -23.16 -0.18
C ALA A 66 20.36 -23.85 -1.11
N GLU A 67 21.31 -23.09 -1.67
CA GLU A 67 22.40 -23.67 -2.49
C GLU A 67 23.45 -24.38 -1.64
N ALA A 68 23.81 -23.84 -0.47
CA ALA A 68 24.75 -24.49 0.45
C ALA A 68 24.21 -25.83 1.00
N ALA A 69 22.89 -25.95 1.19
CA ALA A 69 22.24 -27.17 1.67
C ALA A 69 22.05 -28.25 0.59
N LYS A 70 22.34 -27.94 -0.69
CA LYS A 70 22.31 -28.92 -1.80
C LYS A 70 23.67 -29.60 -2.03
N VAL A 71 24.71 -29.17 -1.31
CA VAL A 71 26.07 -29.73 -1.34
C VAL A 71 26.22 -30.68 -0.17
#